data_AF-A0A2U1Q4K6-F1
#
_entry.id   AF-A0A2U1Q4K6-F1
#
_cell.length_a   1.000
_cell.length_b   1.000
_cell.length_c   1.000
_cell.angle_alpha   90.00
_cell.angle_beta   90.00
_cell.angle_gamma   90.00
#
_symmetry.space_group_name_H-M   'P 1'
#
loop_
_entity.id
_entity.type
_entity.pdbx_description
1 polymer ?
#
loop_
_entity_poly.entity_id
_entity_poly.type
_entity_poly.pdbx_seq_one_letter_code
_entity_poly.pdbx_strand_id
1 'polypeptide(L)'
;MKIGDGCTASVWYDNWSQLGALHSFITHRDIYNGRLGTNMVVKDMINNENWCWPVEWYTKYPELQQIQMITLGDSRDELVWKSRYGKVDKFSVRQAYIDLQPEEEHVIWSKMSWFSQNIPKHAFILWLAVQNRLITQDKLKKRGSYDMMVCALCNEDSDSHQHLFFACNYAKQFWKKVCIKIGLHWGEWDWNETIRRYACMEQGNNITSIIRRISIAASVYLILRERNSRLFKEEKRSVEELFELFCDTIKLRLASLKAKPSLAVLKAQEEWKVNMIIGIHET
;
A
#
# COMPACT_ATOMS: atom_id res chain seq x y z
N MET A 1 -14.08 -16.45 -20.28
CA MET A 1 -14.88 -16.05 -21.45
C MET A 1 -16.26 -16.69 -21.32
N LYS A 2 -17.34 -15.93 -21.53
CA LYS A 2 -18.69 -16.47 -21.65
C LYS A 2 -19.02 -16.53 -23.14
N ILE A 3 -19.27 -17.74 -23.65
CA ILE A 3 -19.56 -17.94 -25.07
C ILE A 3 -20.98 -17.46 -25.39
N GLY A 4 -21.09 -16.70 -26.48
CA GLY A 4 -22.33 -16.30 -27.11
C GLY A 4 -22.38 -16.92 -28.52
N ASP A 5 -21.95 -16.15 -29.52
CA ASP A 5 -21.90 -16.57 -30.93
C ASP A 5 -20.65 -17.36 -31.29
N GLY A 6 -19.65 -17.41 -30.40
CA GLY A 6 -18.40 -18.13 -30.56
C GLY A 6 -17.46 -17.54 -31.60
N CYS A 7 -17.74 -16.34 -32.11
CA CYS A 7 -17.00 -15.72 -33.21
C CYS A 7 -15.71 -15.02 -32.75
N THR A 8 -15.55 -14.75 -31.46
CA THR A 8 -14.42 -13.98 -30.93
C THR A 8 -13.61 -14.74 -29.87
N ALA A 9 -14.20 -15.77 -29.27
CA ALA A 9 -13.49 -16.64 -28.33
C ALA A 9 -12.52 -17.57 -29.05
N SER A 10 -11.22 -17.44 -28.76
CA SER A 10 -10.20 -18.34 -29.26
C SER A 10 -10.36 -19.74 -28.69
N VAL A 11 -10.32 -20.76 -29.56
CA VAL A 11 -10.33 -22.18 -29.13
C VAL A 11 -9.19 -22.48 -28.16
N TRP A 12 -8.02 -21.89 -28.40
CA TRP A 12 -6.77 -22.30 -27.76
C TRP A 12 -6.40 -21.46 -26.54
N TYR A 13 -6.60 -20.15 -26.61
CA TYR A 13 -6.03 -19.21 -25.63
C TYR A 13 -7.04 -18.69 -24.62
N ASP A 14 -8.34 -18.70 -24.94
CA ASP A 14 -9.37 -18.20 -24.04
C ASP A 14 -9.84 -19.28 -23.05
N ASN A 15 -10.11 -18.86 -21.81
CA ASN A 15 -10.75 -19.70 -20.81
C ASN A 15 -12.27 -19.74 -21.04
N TRP A 16 -12.71 -20.50 -22.04
CA TRP A 16 -14.13 -20.71 -22.37
C TRP A 16 -14.65 -22.09 -21.95
N SER A 17 -13.76 -23.06 -21.73
CA SER A 17 -14.10 -24.42 -21.28
C SER A 17 -13.79 -24.62 -19.80
N GLN A 18 -14.35 -25.68 -19.20
CA GLN A 18 -14.02 -26.09 -17.83
C GLN A 18 -12.58 -26.58 -17.66
N LEU A 19 -11.88 -26.90 -18.77
CA LEU A 19 -10.48 -27.30 -18.78
C LEU A 19 -9.53 -26.09 -18.77
N GLY A 20 -10.07 -24.87 -18.79
CA GLY A 20 -9.28 -23.66 -19.04
C GLY A 20 -8.89 -23.53 -20.51
N ALA A 21 -7.80 -22.82 -20.76
CA ALA A 21 -7.27 -22.58 -22.09
C ALA A 21 -6.58 -23.84 -22.62
N LEU A 22 -7.04 -24.36 -23.76
CA LEU A 22 -6.60 -25.65 -24.29
C LEU A 22 -5.11 -25.69 -24.65
N HIS A 23 -4.48 -24.54 -24.96
CA HIS A 23 -3.03 -24.48 -25.21
C HIS A 23 -2.18 -24.91 -24.01
N SER A 24 -2.76 -24.96 -22.80
CA SER A 24 -2.06 -25.44 -21.60
C SER A 24 -1.67 -26.92 -21.67
N PHE A 25 -2.36 -27.72 -22.49
CA PHE A 25 -2.06 -29.16 -22.67
C PHE A 25 -2.03 -29.60 -24.15
N ILE A 26 -2.59 -28.83 -25.08
CA ILE A 26 -2.48 -29.08 -26.52
C ILE A 26 -1.37 -28.20 -27.09
N THR A 27 -0.33 -28.82 -27.65
CA THR A 27 0.84 -28.09 -28.14
C THR A 27 0.59 -27.50 -29.53
N HIS A 28 1.31 -26.42 -29.87
CA HIS A 28 1.30 -25.85 -31.22
C HIS A 28 1.62 -26.88 -32.33
N ARG A 29 2.51 -27.84 -32.05
CA ARG A 29 2.86 -28.91 -32.98
C ARG A 29 1.66 -29.81 -33.26
N ASP A 30 0.88 -30.11 -32.23
CA ASP A 30 -0.30 -30.96 -32.36
C ASP A 30 -1.42 -30.25 -33.11
N ILE A 31 -1.64 -28.96 -32.83
CA ILE A 31 -2.56 -28.10 -33.60
C ILE A 31 -2.19 -28.15 -35.10
N TYR A 32 -0.91 -27.96 -35.43
CA TYR A 32 -0.42 -28.02 -36.80
C TYR A 32 -0.61 -29.40 -37.46
N ASN A 33 -0.24 -30.47 -36.75
CA ASN A 33 -0.39 -31.85 -37.25
C ASN A 33 -1.87 -32.23 -37.47
N GLY A 34 -2.77 -31.72 -36.62
CA GLY A 34 -4.22 -31.85 -36.77
C GLY A 34 -4.81 -31.01 -37.88
N ARG A 35 -3.99 -30.24 -38.63
CA ARG A 35 -4.40 -29.30 -39.68
C ARG A 35 -5.37 -28.21 -39.19
N LEU A 36 -5.23 -27.82 -37.92
CA LEU A 36 -6.02 -26.76 -37.31
C LEU A 36 -5.21 -25.44 -37.28
N GLY A 37 -5.91 -24.31 -37.33
CA GLY A 37 -5.30 -22.99 -37.27
C GLY A 37 -5.15 -22.49 -35.84
N THR A 38 -4.06 -21.79 -35.52
CA THR A 38 -3.85 -21.17 -34.20
C THR A 38 -4.78 -19.98 -33.94
N ASN A 39 -5.44 -19.47 -34.97
CA ASN A 39 -6.39 -18.35 -34.91
C ASN A 39 -7.86 -18.81 -34.89
N MET A 40 -8.13 -20.12 -34.82
CA MET A 40 -9.50 -20.64 -34.80
C MET A 40 -10.27 -20.15 -33.57
N VAL A 41 -11.55 -19.89 -33.79
CA VAL A 41 -12.50 -19.50 -32.75
C VAL A 41 -13.45 -20.67 -32.43
N VAL A 42 -14.12 -20.61 -31.27
CA VAL A 42 -14.97 -21.71 -30.77
C VAL A 42 -16.01 -22.14 -31.81
N LYS A 43 -16.58 -21.17 -32.54
CA LYS A 43 -17.53 -21.44 -33.63
C LYS A 43 -16.96 -22.30 -34.74
N ASP A 44 -15.68 -22.14 -35.10
CA ASP A 44 -15.05 -22.91 -36.19
C ASP A 44 -14.91 -24.39 -35.85
N MET A 45 -14.94 -24.74 -34.56
CA MET A 45 -14.79 -26.11 -34.06
C MET A 45 -16.13 -26.82 -33.85
N ILE A 46 -17.27 -26.17 -34.14
CA ILE A 46 -18.61 -26.74 -33.96
C ILE A 46 -19.29 -26.88 -35.33
N ASN A 47 -19.69 -28.09 -35.69
CA ASN A 47 -20.46 -28.38 -36.91
C ASN A 47 -21.62 -29.32 -36.59
N ASN A 48 -22.83 -28.99 -37.03
CA ASN A 48 -24.05 -29.77 -36.76
C ASN A 48 -24.16 -30.23 -35.29
N GLU A 49 -23.96 -29.29 -34.36
CA GLU A 49 -24.02 -29.55 -32.90
C GLU A 49 -23.00 -30.58 -32.38
N ASN A 50 -21.89 -30.77 -33.09
CA ASN A 50 -20.81 -31.65 -32.68
C ASN A 50 -19.44 -30.96 -32.76
N TRP A 51 -18.54 -31.30 -31.84
CA TRP A 51 -17.15 -30.86 -31.90
C TRP A 51 -16.39 -31.53 -33.04
N CYS A 52 -15.65 -30.73 -33.81
CA CYS A 52 -14.84 -31.18 -34.94
C CYS A 52 -13.39 -31.50 -34.53
N TRP A 53 -13.18 -32.14 -33.37
CA TRP A 53 -11.85 -32.58 -32.97
C TRP A 53 -11.33 -33.70 -33.90
N PRO A 54 -10.03 -33.74 -34.24
CA PRO A 54 -9.45 -34.88 -34.92
C PRO A 54 -9.69 -36.17 -34.12
N VAL A 55 -10.10 -37.26 -34.78
CA VAL A 55 -10.51 -38.50 -34.08
C VAL A 55 -9.39 -39.05 -33.18
N GLU A 56 -8.14 -38.96 -33.63
CA GLU A 56 -6.95 -39.37 -32.87
C GLU A 56 -6.78 -38.58 -31.57
N TRP A 57 -7.32 -37.36 -31.49
CA TRP A 57 -7.23 -36.53 -30.28
C TRP A 57 -8.10 -37.03 -29.15
N TYR A 58 -9.16 -37.80 -29.42
CA TYR A 58 -9.93 -38.43 -28.34
C TYR A 58 -9.12 -39.48 -27.58
N THR A 59 -8.14 -40.11 -28.24
CA THR A 59 -7.19 -41.02 -27.59
C THR A 59 -6.03 -40.28 -26.95
N LYS A 60 -5.53 -39.23 -27.62
CA LYS A 60 -4.36 -38.45 -27.17
C LYS A 60 -4.67 -37.47 -26.02
N TYR A 61 -5.85 -36.86 -26.05
CA TYR A 61 -6.38 -35.90 -25.08
C TYR A 61 -7.79 -36.30 -24.65
N PRO A 62 -7.95 -37.37 -23.84
CA PRO A 62 -9.26 -37.83 -23.39
C PRO A 62 -10.08 -36.75 -22.66
N GLU A 63 -9.42 -35.73 -22.09
CA GLU A 63 -10.05 -34.58 -21.44
C GLU A 63 -11.00 -33.82 -22.36
N LEU A 64 -10.75 -33.82 -23.68
CA LEU A 64 -11.63 -33.17 -24.66
C LEU A 64 -13.05 -33.75 -24.63
N GLN A 65 -13.23 -35.01 -24.25
CA GLN A 65 -14.55 -35.62 -24.10
C GLN A 65 -15.36 -35.03 -22.94
N GLN A 66 -14.70 -34.36 -21.99
CA GLN A 66 -15.36 -33.71 -20.86
C GLN A 66 -15.94 -32.35 -21.24
N ILE A 67 -15.53 -31.75 -22.38
CA ILE A 67 -16.03 -30.46 -22.83
C ILE A 67 -17.50 -30.62 -23.22
N GLN A 68 -18.39 -30.02 -22.42
CA GLN A 68 -19.82 -29.99 -22.72
C GLN A 68 -20.08 -29.27 -24.05
N MET A 69 -21.06 -29.76 -24.81
CA MET A 69 -21.50 -29.08 -26.02
C MET A 69 -22.05 -27.70 -25.68
N ILE A 70 -21.65 -26.70 -26.48
CA ILE A 70 -22.08 -25.31 -26.32
C ILE A 70 -23.12 -25.00 -27.40
N THR A 71 -24.28 -24.52 -26.99
CA THR A 71 -25.28 -23.95 -27.91
C THR A 71 -24.89 -22.52 -28.22
N LEU A 72 -24.51 -22.25 -29.48
CA LEU A 72 -24.20 -20.90 -29.94
C LEU A 72 -25.49 -20.09 -30.07
N GLY A 73 -25.49 -18.87 -29.54
CA GLY A 73 -26.60 -17.93 -29.62
C GLY A 73 -26.30 -16.75 -30.55
N ASP A 74 -27.20 -15.77 -30.58
CA ASP A 74 -27.06 -14.56 -31.41
C ASP A 74 -26.29 -13.42 -30.70
N SER A 75 -26.06 -13.55 -29.39
CA SER A 75 -25.30 -12.55 -28.62
C SER A 75 -23.80 -12.73 -28.84
N ARG A 76 -23.03 -11.64 -28.90
CA ARG A 76 -21.56 -11.70 -28.94
C ARG A 76 -20.98 -12.36 -27.69
N ASP A 77 -19.82 -13.00 -27.83
CA ASP A 77 -19.06 -13.48 -26.68
C ASP A 77 -18.71 -12.34 -25.70
N GLU A 78 -18.65 -12.66 -24.40
CA GLU A 78 -18.39 -11.69 -23.34
C GLU A 78 -17.16 -12.07 -22.51
N LEU A 79 -16.22 -11.12 -22.39
CA LEU A 79 -15.10 -11.23 -21.47
C LEU A 79 -15.60 -11.06 -20.02
N VAL A 80 -15.52 -12.15 -19.27
CA VAL A 80 -15.91 -12.23 -17.86
C VAL A 80 -14.70 -12.53 -16.98
N TRP A 81 -14.71 -12.01 -15.76
CA TRP A 81 -13.71 -12.26 -14.74
C TRP A 81 -14.22 -13.30 -13.74
N LYS A 82 -13.40 -14.30 -13.44
CA LYS A 82 -13.67 -15.28 -12.39
C LYS A 82 -12.89 -14.87 -11.14
N SER A 83 -13.60 -14.51 -10.08
CA SER A 83 -12.98 -14.09 -8.82
C SER A 83 -12.26 -15.23 -8.14
N ARG A 84 -11.45 -14.92 -7.12
CA ARG A 84 -10.72 -15.93 -6.32
C ARG A 84 -11.65 -16.92 -5.61
N TYR A 85 -12.91 -16.53 -5.38
CA TYR A 85 -13.96 -17.37 -4.80
C TYR A 85 -14.83 -18.06 -5.86
N GLY A 86 -14.42 -18.01 -7.13
CA GLY A 86 -15.11 -18.67 -8.25
C GLY A 86 -16.33 -17.94 -8.79
N LYS A 87 -16.69 -16.75 -8.28
CA LYS A 87 -17.81 -15.96 -8.81
C LYS A 87 -17.42 -15.40 -10.18
N VAL A 88 -18.28 -15.58 -11.18
CA VAL A 88 -18.10 -15.02 -12.53
C VAL A 88 -18.91 -13.73 -12.64
N ASP A 89 -18.26 -12.64 -13.03
CA ASP A 89 -18.88 -11.32 -13.21
C ASP A 89 -18.18 -10.53 -14.33
N LYS A 90 -18.68 -9.34 -14.66
CA LYS A 90 -17.99 -8.45 -15.60
C LYS A 90 -16.62 -8.06 -15.06
N PHE A 91 -15.64 -7.98 -15.97
CA PHE A 91 -14.31 -7.53 -15.60
C PHE A 91 -14.34 -6.10 -15.04
N SER A 92 -13.64 -5.90 -13.92
CA SER A 92 -13.30 -4.57 -13.43
C SER A 92 -11.89 -4.59 -12.85
N VAL A 93 -11.14 -3.51 -13.08
CA VAL A 93 -9.79 -3.35 -12.52
C VAL A 93 -9.80 -3.47 -10.99
N ARG A 94 -10.86 -2.95 -10.34
CA ARG A 94 -11.05 -3.05 -8.89
C ARG A 94 -11.13 -4.50 -8.42
N GLN A 95 -11.97 -5.32 -9.06
CA GLN A 95 -12.16 -6.71 -8.65
C GLN A 95 -10.90 -7.53 -8.94
N ALA A 96 -10.28 -7.33 -10.10
CA ALA A 96 -9.03 -8.00 -10.45
C ALA A 96 -7.91 -7.67 -9.45
N TYR A 97 -7.78 -6.40 -9.04
CA TYR A 97 -6.83 -6.00 -8.01
C TYR A 97 -7.07 -6.71 -6.67
N ILE A 98 -8.32 -6.76 -6.22
CA ILE A 98 -8.69 -7.47 -4.97
C ILE A 98 -8.37 -8.96 -5.08
N ASP A 99 -8.65 -9.60 -6.22
CA ASP A 99 -8.41 -11.03 -6.39
C ASP A 99 -6.93 -11.40 -6.49
N LEU A 100 -6.10 -10.50 -7.03
CA LEU A 100 -4.64 -10.65 -7.10
C LEU A 100 -3.94 -10.31 -5.78
N GLN A 101 -4.60 -9.56 -4.89
CA GLN A 101 -4.03 -9.21 -3.61
C GLN A 101 -4.02 -10.44 -2.69
N PRO A 102 -2.89 -10.75 -2.03
CA PRO A 102 -2.87 -11.77 -0.98
C PRO A 102 -3.89 -11.44 0.12
N GLU A 103 -4.52 -12.46 0.70
CA GLU A 103 -5.28 -12.31 1.96
C GLU A 103 -4.28 -12.11 3.11
N GLU A 104 -3.68 -10.93 3.15
CA GLU A 104 -2.84 -10.50 4.26
C GLU A 104 -3.65 -9.68 5.25
N GLU A 105 -3.39 -9.88 6.54
CA GLU A 105 -3.98 -9.07 7.58
C GLU A 105 -3.57 -7.61 7.41
N HIS A 106 -4.54 -6.71 7.58
CA HIS A 106 -4.26 -5.29 7.59
C HIS A 106 -3.31 -4.94 8.75
N VAL A 107 -2.12 -4.45 8.39
CA VAL A 107 -1.15 -3.96 9.36
C VAL A 107 -1.73 -2.82 10.22
N ILE A 108 -1.60 -2.95 11.55
CA ILE A 108 -2.22 -2.05 12.54
C ILE A 108 -1.76 -0.58 12.42
N TRP A 109 -0.54 -0.37 11.89
CA TRP A 109 0.07 0.96 11.73
C TRP A 109 -0.38 1.68 10.45
N SER A 110 -1.17 1.06 9.57
CA SER A 110 -1.54 1.64 8.27
C SER A 110 -2.27 2.98 8.44
N LYS A 111 -3.33 3.02 9.27
CA LYS A 111 -4.14 4.22 9.55
C LYS A 111 -3.41 5.28 10.39
N MET A 112 -2.24 4.95 10.96
CA MET A 112 -1.36 5.88 11.66
C MET A 112 -0.54 6.69 10.64
N SER A 113 -0.14 6.07 9.54
CA SER A 113 0.63 6.73 8.47
C SER A 113 -0.29 7.36 7.42
N TRP A 114 -1.34 6.64 7.03
CA TRP A 114 -2.21 6.97 5.91
C TRP A 114 -3.59 7.41 6.40
N PHE A 115 -3.80 8.73 6.43
CA PHE A 115 -5.07 9.37 6.77
C PHE A 115 -5.17 10.71 6.04
N SER A 116 -6.38 11.21 5.79
CA SER A 116 -6.60 12.34 4.89
C SER A 116 -5.99 13.66 5.37
N GLN A 117 -5.78 13.84 6.67
CA GLN A 117 -5.15 15.02 7.26
C GLN A 117 -3.63 14.91 7.41
N ASN A 118 -3.00 13.85 6.90
CA ASN A 118 -1.56 13.71 6.99
C ASN A 118 -0.79 14.79 6.20
N ILE A 119 0.51 14.92 6.46
CA ILE A 119 1.43 15.64 5.58
C ILE A 119 2.09 14.57 4.70
N PRO A 120 1.83 14.50 3.39
CA PRO A 120 2.23 13.36 2.56
C PRO A 120 3.72 13.01 2.66
N LYS A 121 4.61 14.02 2.65
CA LYS A 121 6.05 13.82 2.82
C LYS A 121 6.41 13.18 4.16
N HIS A 122 5.75 13.57 5.24
CA HIS A 122 6.03 13.05 6.58
C HIS A 122 5.44 11.65 6.74
N ALA A 123 4.23 11.42 6.22
CA ALA A 123 3.58 10.12 6.19
C ALA A 123 4.43 9.08 5.44
N PHE A 124 4.98 9.45 4.29
CA PHE A 124 5.86 8.59 3.51
C PHE A 124 7.14 8.22 4.28
N ILE A 125 7.77 9.20 4.94
CA ILE A 125 8.98 8.96 5.74
C ILE A 125 8.66 8.12 6.99
N LEU A 126 7.53 8.35 7.64
CA LEU A 126 7.06 7.51 8.74
C LEU A 126 6.80 6.07 8.28
N TRP A 127 6.15 5.88 7.14
CA TRP A 127 5.90 4.56 6.56
C TRP A 127 7.22 3.80 6.30
N LEU A 128 8.21 4.47 5.69
CA LEU A 128 9.54 3.89 5.52
C LEU A 128 10.22 3.59 6.86
N ALA A 129 10.03 4.45 7.86
CA ALA A 129 10.58 4.22 9.19
C ALA A 129 9.98 2.96 9.82
N VAL A 130 8.66 2.81 9.77
CA VAL A 130 7.94 1.68 10.39
C VAL A 130 8.37 0.35 9.78
N GLN A 131 8.69 0.33 8.48
CA GLN A 131 9.23 -0.84 7.80
C GLN A 131 10.74 -1.03 7.98
N ASN A 132 11.41 -0.19 8.78
CA ASN A 132 12.86 -0.15 8.92
C ASN A 132 13.58 -0.03 7.55
N ARG A 133 13.05 0.82 6.65
CA ARG A 133 13.58 1.04 5.29
C ARG A 133 14.27 2.39 5.09
N LEU A 134 14.34 3.22 6.13
CA LEU A 134 15.18 4.43 6.10
C LEU A 134 16.67 4.07 6.01
N ILE A 135 17.41 4.83 5.23
CA ILE A 135 18.85 4.66 5.02
C ILE A 135 19.59 5.29 6.22
N THR A 136 20.12 4.44 7.08
CA THR A 136 21.02 4.77 8.20
C THR A 136 22.43 4.27 7.86
N GLN A 137 23.48 4.80 8.50
CA GLN A 137 24.87 4.45 8.10
C GLN A 137 25.19 2.97 8.34
N ASP A 138 24.58 2.34 9.36
CA ASP A 138 24.64 0.88 9.57
C ASP A 138 24.20 0.05 8.34
N LYS A 139 23.21 0.53 7.59
CA LYS A 139 22.73 -0.10 6.35
C LYS A 139 23.62 0.21 5.16
N LEU A 140 24.23 1.39 5.13
CA LEU A 140 25.23 1.74 4.10
C LEU A 140 26.51 0.92 4.27
N LYS A 141 26.91 0.60 5.50
CA LYS A 141 28.02 -0.31 5.80
C LYS A 141 27.83 -1.68 5.16
N LYS A 142 26.62 -2.26 5.28
CA LYS A 142 26.29 -3.54 4.63
C LYS A 142 26.39 -3.49 3.10
N ARG A 143 26.45 -2.29 2.51
CA ARG A 143 26.57 -2.05 1.07
C ARG A 143 27.96 -1.57 0.65
N GLY A 144 28.97 -1.61 1.53
CA GLY A 144 30.37 -1.33 1.19
C GLY A 144 30.84 0.12 1.42
N SER A 145 30.10 0.95 2.15
CA SER A 145 30.57 2.30 2.54
C SER A 145 31.15 2.29 3.96
N TYR A 146 32.32 2.92 4.15
CA TYR A 146 33.12 2.82 5.37
C TYR A 146 33.21 4.11 6.21
N ASP A 147 32.49 5.18 5.85
CA ASP A 147 32.62 6.47 6.54
C ASP A 147 31.77 6.61 7.81
N MET A 148 32.32 7.42 8.73
CA MET A 148 31.81 7.91 10.03
C MET A 148 30.54 7.21 10.51
N MET A 149 30.67 6.20 11.38
CA MET A 149 29.52 5.42 11.87
C MET A 149 28.78 6.07 13.03
N VAL A 150 29.23 7.24 13.47
CA VAL A 150 28.69 7.90 14.67
C VAL A 150 27.52 8.78 14.28
N CYS A 151 26.44 8.69 15.05
CA CYS A 151 25.24 9.49 14.90
C CYS A 151 25.56 10.99 14.88
N ALA A 152 25.27 11.66 13.77
CA ALA A 152 25.52 13.10 13.62
C ALA A 152 24.73 14.00 14.58
N LEU A 153 23.72 13.44 15.27
CA LEU A 153 22.91 14.18 16.24
C LEU A 153 23.59 14.32 17.61
N CYS A 154 24.19 13.24 18.14
CA CYS A 154 24.84 13.24 19.46
C CYS A 154 26.36 13.06 19.41
N ASN A 155 26.91 12.51 18.33
CA ASN A 155 28.33 12.14 18.20
C ASN A 155 28.82 11.11 19.25
N GLU A 156 27.94 10.27 19.80
CA GLU A 156 28.27 9.33 20.90
C GLU A 156 28.19 7.85 20.51
N ASP A 157 27.25 7.45 19.66
CA ASP A 157 26.96 6.04 19.35
C ASP A 157 26.54 5.89 17.88
N SER A 158 26.38 4.66 17.41
CA SER A 158 26.19 4.30 16.01
C SER A 158 24.92 4.90 15.39
N ASP A 159 25.02 5.38 14.16
CA ASP A 159 23.88 5.81 13.35
C ASP A 159 23.09 4.57 12.85
N SER A 160 22.20 4.11 13.72
CA SER A 160 21.22 3.06 13.48
C SER A 160 19.80 3.59 13.64
N HIS A 161 18.81 2.87 13.11
CA HIS A 161 17.41 3.28 13.21
C HIS A 161 16.94 3.46 14.67
N GLN A 162 17.25 2.49 15.53
CA GLN A 162 16.89 2.51 16.95
C GLN A 162 17.59 3.67 17.68
N HIS A 163 18.88 3.86 17.42
CA HIS A 163 19.62 4.95 18.02
C HIS A 163 19.09 6.32 17.57
N LEU A 164 19.00 6.53 16.25
CA LEU A 164 18.60 7.82 15.65
C LEU A 164 17.31 8.37 16.24
N PHE A 165 16.29 7.53 16.42
CA PHE A 165 14.99 8.00 16.86
C PHE A 165 14.76 7.88 18.37
N PHE A 166 15.37 6.93 19.10
CA PHE A 166 14.98 6.66 20.49
C PHE A 166 16.13 6.50 21.49
N ALA A 167 17.34 6.12 21.07
CA ALA A 167 18.48 6.05 21.99
C ALA A 167 19.30 7.35 22.03
N CYS A 168 19.32 8.11 20.93
CA CYS A 168 20.07 9.35 20.79
C CYS A 168 19.59 10.40 21.81
N ASN A 169 20.51 10.95 22.61
CA ASN A 169 20.19 11.96 23.63
C ASN A 169 19.49 13.20 23.04
N TYR A 170 19.94 13.67 21.88
CA TYR A 170 19.30 14.78 21.16
C TYR A 170 17.84 14.44 20.79
N ALA A 171 17.60 13.24 20.24
CA ALA A 171 16.25 12.79 19.88
C ALA A 171 15.36 12.58 21.12
N LYS A 172 15.89 12.02 22.21
CA LYS A 172 15.16 11.85 23.47
C LYS A 172 14.67 13.17 24.04
N GLN A 173 15.52 14.19 24.08
CA GLN A 173 15.13 15.53 24.55
C GLN A 173 14.04 16.14 23.68
N PHE A 174 14.14 15.99 22.36
CA PHE A 174 13.11 16.42 21.42
C PHE A 174 11.78 15.67 21.64
N TRP A 175 11.80 14.35 21.73
CA TRP A 175 10.60 13.54 21.99
C TRP A 175 9.92 13.88 23.30
N LYS A 176 10.69 14.10 24.37
CA LYS A 176 10.16 14.55 25.66
C LYS A 176 9.34 15.83 25.51
N LYS A 177 9.86 16.82 24.77
CA LYS A 177 9.13 18.07 24.49
C LYS A 177 7.88 17.83 23.65
N VAL A 178 7.98 17.02 22.60
CA VAL A 178 6.83 16.67 21.74
C VAL A 178 5.73 16.00 22.56
N CYS A 179 6.05 14.95 23.33
CA CYS A 179 5.09 14.22 24.15
C CYS A 179 4.37 15.14 25.14
N ILE A 180 5.11 15.99 25.86
CA ILE A 180 4.53 16.99 26.76
C ILE A 180 3.58 17.92 25.99
N LYS A 181 3.99 18.41 24.81
CA LYS A 181 3.20 19.33 23.98
C LYS A 181 1.91 18.73 23.43
N ILE A 182 1.82 17.41 23.27
CA ILE A 182 0.61 16.73 22.79
C ILE A 182 -0.17 16.02 23.91
N GLY A 183 0.17 16.27 25.17
CA GLY A 183 -0.50 15.68 26.33
C GLY A 183 -0.25 14.17 26.50
N LEU A 184 0.88 13.65 25.99
CA LEU A 184 1.29 12.26 26.18
C LEU A 184 2.44 12.15 27.18
N HIS A 185 2.46 11.04 27.93
CA HIS A 185 3.58 10.70 28.78
C HIS A 185 4.77 10.21 27.95
N TRP A 186 5.96 10.78 28.16
CA TRP A 186 7.20 10.29 27.57
C TRP A 186 7.73 9.11 28.39
N GLY A 187 7.63 7.89 27.85
CA GLY A 187 8.02 6.66 28.56
C GLY A 187 9.38 6.07 28.17
N GLU A 188 10.23 6.81 27.44
CA GLU A 188 11.51 6.30 26.90
C GLU A 188 11.40 4.95 26.19
N TRP A 189 10.29 4.74 25.46
CA TRP A 189 10.03 3.50 24.75
C TRP A 189 10.96 3.31 23.56
N ASP A 190 11.24 2.05 23.21
CA ASP A 190 11.92 1.75 21.96
C ASP A 190 11.02 2.03 20.74
N TRP A 191 11.58 1.86 19.53
CA TRP A 191 10.85 2.11 18.29
C TRP A 191 9.59 1.25 18.17
N ASN A 192 9.72 -0.06 18.42
CA ASN A 192 8.64 -1.03 18.21
C ASN A 192 7.49 -0.77 19.18
N GLU A 193 7.81 -0.51 20.46
CA GLU A 193 6.82 -0.18 21.47
C GLU A 193 6.14 1.16 21.19
N THR A 194 6.88 2.15 20.69
CA THR A 194 6.30 3.43 20.26
C THR A 194 5.31 3.23 19.12
N ILE A 195 5.70 2.52 18.05
CA ILE A 195 4.80 2.22 16.92
C ILE A 195 3.57 1.43 17.37
N ARG A 196 3.76 0.39 18.21
CA ARG A 196 2.67 -0.42 18.74
C ARG A 196 1.69 0.43 19.53
N ARG A 197 2.16 1.30 20.43
CA ARG A 197 1.29 2.20 21.21
C ARG A 197 0.50 3.14 20.33
N TYR A 198 1.15 3.83 19.39
CA TYR A 198 0.45 4.75 18.50
C TYR A 198 -0.56 4.03 17.59
N ALA A 199 -0.24 2.82 17.14
CA ALA A 199 -1.14 1.98 16.35
C ALA A 199 -2.33 1.42 17.16
N CYS A 200 -2.16 1.15 18.45
CA CYS A 200 -3.24 0.67 19.32
C CYS A 200 -4.17 1.80 19.82
N MET A 201 -3.77 3.07 19.72
CA MET A 201 -4.63 4.20 20.09
C MET A 201 -5.74 4.45 19.05
N GLU A 202 -6.80 5.17 19.45
CA GLU A 202 -7.92 5.51 18.58
C GLU A 202 -7.48 6.25 17.31
N GLN A 203 -7.67 5.65 16.12
CA GLN A 203 -7.23 6.22 14.83
C GLN A 203 -8.37 6.95 14.07
N GLY A 204 -9.36 7.45 14.80
CA GLY A 204 -10.52 8.18 14.26
C GLY A 204 -10.17 9.59 13.74
N ASN A 205 -11.10 10.25 13.07
CA ASN A 205 -10.90 11.58 12.49
C ASN A 205 -11.17 12.73 13.48
N ASN A 206 -11.16 12.45 14.79
CA ASN A 206 -11.21 13.50 15.79
C ASN A 206 -9.86 14.26 15.85
N ILE A 207 -9.92 15.51 16.31
CA ILE A 207 -8.77 16.43 16.25
C ILE A 207 -7.58 15.94 17.08
N THR A 208 -7.82 15.32 18.24
CA THR A 208 -6.78 14.78 19.12
C THR A 208 -6.02 13.63 18.44
N SER A 209 -6.75 12.71 17.81
CA SER A 209 -6.18 11.62 17.01
C SER A 209 -5.42 12.15 15.79
N ILE A 210 -5.93 13.19 15.13
CA ILE A 210 -5.23 13.85 14.02
C ILE A 210 -3.91 14.44 14.50
N ILE A 211 -3.93 15.31 15.52
CA ILE A 211 -2.74 15.95 16.11
C ILE A 211 -1.69 14.92 16.50
N ARG A 212 -2.10 13.85 17.19
CA ARG A 212 -1.18 12.79 17.60
C ARG A 212 -0.50 12.11 16.40
N ARG A 213 -1.26 11.76 15.35
CA ARG A 213 -0.73 11.08 14.16
C ARG A 213 0.16 12.00 13.30
N ILE A 214 -0.21 13.27 13.12
CA ILE A 214 0.68 14.22 12.43
C ILE A 214 1.95 14.49 13.25
N SER A 215 1.87 14.44 14.58
CA SER A 215 3.02 14.67 15.48
C SER A 215 4.07 13.57 15.35
N ILE A 216 3.69 12.29 15.45
CA ILE A 216 4.66 11.20 15.24
C ILE A 216 5.32 11.25 13.86
N ALA A 217 4.53 11.53 12.81
CA ALA A 217 5.06 11.64 11.46
C ALA A 217 6.03 12.83 11.30
N ALA A 218 5.68 14.00 11.85
CA ALA A 218 6.52 15.19 11.81
C ALA A 218 7.80 15.00 12.62
N SER A 219 7.73 14.39 13.81
CA SER A 219 8.90 14.09 14.63
C SER A 219 9.92 13.23 13.90
N VAL A 220 9.48 12.09 13.35
CA VAL A 220 10.36 11.18 12.59
C VAL A 220 10.95 11.88 11.38
N TYR A 221 10.14 12.65 10.65
CA TYR A 221 10.63 13.42 9.51
C TYR A 221 11.68 14.47 9.90
N LEU A 222 11.43 15.24 10.95
CA LEU A 222 12.30 16.34 11.38
C LEU A 222 13.62 15.83 11.96
N ILE A 223 13.61 14.76 12.74
CA ILE A 223 14.83 14.10 13.22
C ILE A 223 15.69 13.61 12.04
N LEU A 224 15.07 12.93 11.07
CA LEU A 224 15.78 12.45 9.88
C LEU A 224 16.34 13.61 9.04
N ARG A 225 15.55 14.67 8.88
CA ARG A 225 15.97 15.89 8.17
C ARG A 225 17.15 16.56 8.87
N GLU A 226 17.08 16.73 10.18
CA GLU A 226 18.14 17.33 10.98
C GLU A 226 19.43 16.51 10.85
N ARG A 227 19.37 15.19 11.04
CA ARG A 227 20.51 14.28 10.85
C ARG A 227 21.14 14.44 9.47
N ASN A 228 20.34 14.49 8.42
CA ASN A 228 20.85 14.67 7.06
C ASN A 228 21.43 16.07 6.82
N SER A 229 20.83 17.13 7.38
CA SER A 229 21.40 18.48 7.34
C SER A 229 22.79 18.52 7.97
N ARG A 230 22.97 17.86 9.13
CA ARG A 230 24.28 17.81 9.80
C ARG A 230 25.35 17.06 9.01
N LEU A 231 24.96 15.98 8.31
CA LEU A 231 25.89 15.17 7.52
C LEU A 231 26.27 15.82 6.17
N PHE A 232 25.33 16.46 5.49
CA PHE A 232 25.52 16.87 4.09
C PHE A 232 25.55 18.38 3.88
N LYS A 233 25.18 19.18 4.88
CA LYS A 233 25.12 20.65 4.79
C LYS A 233 25.85 21.38 5.91
N GLU A 234 26.38 20.64 6.89
CA GLU A 234 27.02 21.19 8.10
C GLU A 234 26.13 22.15 8.91
N GLU A 235 24.82 22.16 8.65
CA GLU A 235 23.82 22.92 9.40
C GLU A 235 23.42 22.13 10.64
N LYS A 236 23.45 22.77 11.81
CA LYS A 236 23.06 22.16 13.09
C LYS A 236 22.04 23.05 13.80
N ARG A 237 20.94 22.46 14.27
CA ARG A 237 19.96 23.09 15.17
C ARG A 237 20.04 22.50 16.57
N SER A 238 19.83 23.34 17.56
CA SER A 238 19.51 22.94 18.93
C SER A 238 18.20 22.15 19.00
N VAL A 239 17.95 21.49 20.13
CA VAL A 239 16.69 20.76 20.36
C VAL A 239 15.51 21.74 20.38
N GLU A 240 15.74 22.93 20.94
CA GLU A 240 14.79 24.04 21.00
C GLU A 240 14.38 24.50 19.60
N GLU A 241 15.34 24.80 18.73
CA GLU A 241 15.06 25.22 17.35
C GLU A 241 14.31 24.14 16.54
N LEU A 242 14.66 22.87 16.73
CA LEU A 242 13.95 21.77 16.09
C LEU A 242 12.51 21.63 16.63
N PHE A 243 12.33 21.86 17.93
CA PHE A 243 11.02 21.83 18.57
C PHE A 243 10.12 23.00 18.14
N GLU A 244 10.66 24.20 17.97
CA GLU A 244 9.89 25.33 17.39
C GLU A 244 9.49 25.02 15.95
N LEU A 245 10.41 24.47 15.14
CA LEU A 245 10.09 24.02 13.78
C LEU A 245 9.00 22.94 13.75
N PHE A 246 9.00 22.02 14.73
CA PHE A 246 7.93 21.07 14.92
C PHE A 246 6.60 21.76 15.21
N CYS A 247 6.58 22.70 16.17
CA CYS A 247 5.38 23.45 16.53
C CYS A 247 4.78 24.18 15.32
N ASP A 248 5.61 24.90 14.56
CA ASP A 248 5.20 25.61 13.35
C ASP A 248 4.66 24.67 12.27
N THR A 249 5.32 23.52 12.06
CA THR A 249 4.88 22.50 11.10
C THR A 249 3.47 22.01 11.42
N ILE A 250 3.21 21.68 12.69
CA ILE A 250 1.90 21.20 13.13
C ILE A 250 0.87 22.32 13.03
N LYS A 251 1.21 23.53 13.49
CA LYS A 251 0.36 24.71 13.42
C LYS A 251 -0.10 25.02 11.99
N LEU A 252 0.84 25.06 11.04
CA LEU A 252 0.54 25.27 9.62
C LEU A 252 -0.37 24.18 9.07
N ARG A 253 -0.14 22.92 9.47
CA ARG A 253 -1.02 21.83 9.05
C ARG A 253 -2.42 22.01 9.61
N LEU A 254 -2.56 22.33 10.89
CA LEU A 254 -3.84 22.56 11.55
C LEU A 254 -4.62 23.72 10.92
N ALA A 255 -3.96 24.82 10.57
CA ALA A 255 -4.58 25.96 9.90
C ALA A 255 -5.24 25.58 8.56
N SER A 256 -4.72 24.56 7.87
CA SER A 256 -5.26 24.08 6.59
C SER A 256 -6.44 23.09 6.74
N LEU A 257 -6.73 22.61 7.96
CA LEU A 257 -7.75 21.60 8.15
C LEU A 257 -9.16 22.20 8.20
N LYS A 258 -10.09 21.51 7.53
CA LYS A 258 -11.53 21.70 7.75
C LYS A 258 -11.97 20.84 8.93
N ALA A 259 -12.42 21.47 10.00
CA ALA A 259 -12.85 20.79 11.22
C ALA A 259 -14.32 21.09 11.53
N LYS A 260 -15.02 20.09 12.07
CA LYS A 260 -16.34 20.30 12.66
C LYS A 260 -16.19 20.97 14.03
N PRO A 261 -17.04 21.96 14.39
CA PRO A 261 -17.01 22.56 15.71
C PRO A 261 -17.11 21.50 16.81
N SER A 262 -16.19 21.52 17.76
CA SER A 262 -16.22 20.69 18.96
C SER A 262 -15.36 21.31 20.05
N LEU A 263 -15.62 20.97 21.32
CA LEU A 263 -14.81 21.44 22.44
C LEU A 263 -13.32 21.06 22.28
N ALA A 264 -13.06 19.88 21.72
CA ALA A 264 -11.69 19.43 21.44
C ALA A 264 -11.00 20.31 20.39
N VAL A 265 -11.73 20.74 19.35
CA VAL A 265 -11.20 21.64 18.32
C VAL A 265 -10.92 23.03 18.91
N LEU A 266 -11.81 23.57 19.73
CA LEU A 266 -11.59 24.86 20.41
C LEU A 266 -10.35 24.84 21.30
N LYS A 267 -10.21 23.79 22.13
CA LYS A 267 -9.01 23.59 22.97
C LYS A 267 -7.73 23.48 22.14
N ALA A 268 -7.77 22.71 21.05
CA ALA A 268 -6.62 22.58 20.15
C ALA A 268 -6.25 23.92 19.49
N GLN A 269 -7.23 24.73 19.08
CA GLN A 269 -6.99 26.05 18.50
C GLN A 269 -6.30 26.99 19.49
N GLU A 270 -6.75 27.00 20.75
CA GLU A 270 -6.15 27.80 21.83
C GLU A 270 -4.71 27.33 22.12
N GLU A 271 -4.53 26.03 22.32
CA GLU A 271 -3.23 25.43 22.67
C GLU A 271 -2.17 25.58 21.58
N TRP A 272 -2.57 25.50 20.32
CA TRP A 272 -1.69 25.66 19.15
C TRP A 272 -1.69 27.08 18.59
N LYS A 273 -2.44 28.00 19.21
CA LYS A 273 -2.60 29.41 18.81
C LYS A 273 -2.90 29.54 17.32
N VAL A 274 -3.87 28.75 16.83
CA VAL A 274 -4.21 28.61 15.41
C VAL A 274 -5.73 28.61 15.21
N ASN A 275 -6.19 29.19 14.11
CA ASN A 275 -7.58 29.10 13.68
C ASN A 275 -7.70 28.05 12.57
N MET A 276 -8.52 27.02 12.79
CA MET A 276 -8.85 26.00 11.79
C MET A 276 -10.05 26.47 10.96
N ILE A 277 -10.20 25.94 9.75
CA ILE A 277 -11.36 26.25 8.91
C ILE A 277 -12.56 25.50 9.48
N ILE A 278 -13.52 26.24 10.04
CA ILE A 278 -14.75 25.64 10.56
C ILE A 278 -15.72 25.41 9.40
N GLY A 279 -16.01 24.14 9.11
CA GLY A 279 -17.02 23.78 8.11
C GLY A 279 -18.41 24.10 8.66
N ILE A 280 -19.06 25.12 8.10
CA ILE A 280 -20.49 25.36 8.32
C ILE A 280 -21.22 24.29 7.51
N HIS A 281 -22.06 23.48 8.17
CA HIS A 281 -22.99 22.60 7.47
C HIS A 281 -24.02 23.49 6.77
N GLU A 282 -23.98 23.58 5.44
CA GLU A 282 -25.23 23.74 4.68
C GLU A 282 -26.01 22.44 4.92
N THR A 283 -27.16 22.62 5.56
CA THR A 283 -28.12 21.60 6.01
C THR A 283 -28.59 20.70 4.87
#